data_AF-I2CAS1-F1
#
_entry.id   AF-I2CAS1-F1
#
_cell.length_a   1.000
_cell.length_b   1.000
_cell.length_c   1.000
_cell.angle_alpha   90.00
_cell.angle_beta   90.00
_cell.angle_gamma   90.00
#
_symmetry.space_group_name_H-M   'P 1'
#
loop_
_entity.id
_entity.type
_entity.pdbx_description
1 polymer ?
#
loop_
_entity_poly.entity_id
_entity_poly.type
_entity_poly.pdbx_seq_one_letter_code
_entity_poly.pdbx_strand_id
1 'polypeptide(L)'
;MLVNSKEIVLRELLDRHMSQLHMNCTCRVCKNDVLALSLNRAEPAYVTDKKKVAYAKAEIVDKQKNTALLVILAESAAIVSVNPSEFCETREGA
;
A
#
# COMPACT_ATOMS: atom_id res chain seq x y z
N MET A 1 4.70 18.63 11.06
CA MET A 1 4.20 17.25 10.87
C MET A 1 5.13 16.59 9.87
N LEU A 2 5.87 15.55 10.25
CA LEU A 2 6.74 14.81 9.33
C LEU A 2 6.01 13.53 8.90
N VAL A 3 5.88 13.28 7.59
CA VAL A 3 5.19 12.11 7.05
C VAL A 3 5.79 11.66 5.72
N ASN A 4 5.80 10.37 5.44
CA ASN A 4 6.10 9.85 4.10
C ASN A 4 4.86 10.00 3.22
N SER A 5 4.92 10.84 2.20
CA SER A 5 3.81 11.04 1.25
C SER A 5 3.43 9.76 0.50
N LYS A 6 4.37 8.82 0.29
CA LYS A 6 4.08 7.52 -0.32
C LYS A 6 3.16 6.65 0.54
N GLU A 7 3.24 6.74 1.86
CA GLU A 7 2.36 5.99 2.77
C GLU A 7 0.89 6.38 2.56
N ILE A 8 0.65 7.68 2.42
CA ILE A 8 -0.69 8.22 2.18
C ILE A 8 -1.22 7.73 0.83
N VAL A 9 -0.39 7.77 -0.20
CA VAL A 9 -0.83 7.40 -1.56
C VAL A 9 -1.01 5.89 -1.71
N LEU A 10 -0.09 5.08 -1.21
CA LEU A 10 -0.22 3.62 -1.25
C LEU A 10 -1.46 3.15 -0.48
N ARG A 11 -1.81 3.80 0.64
CA ARG A 11 -3.05 3.53 1.37
C ARG A 11 -4.29 3.82 0.52
N GLU A 12 -4.33 4.99 -0.13
CA GLU A 12 -5.45 5.34 -1.02
C GLU A 12 -5.57 4.42 -2.24
N LEU A 13 -4.44 4.01 -2.83
CA LEU A 13 -4.42 3.08 -3.95
C LEU A 13 -4.86 1.68 -3.53
N LEU A 14 -4.39 1.19 -2.38
CA LEU A 14 -4.82 -0.08 -1.83
C LEU A 14 -6.33 -0.09 -1.60
N ASP A 15 -6.88 0.93 -0.94
CA ASP A 15 -8.32 1.02 -0.66
C ASP A 15 -9.14 1.10 -1.96
N ARG A 16 -8.66 1.85 -2.97
CA ARG A 16 -9.34 2.00 -4.26
C ARG A 16 -9.32 0.73 -5.11
N HIS A 17 -8.21 -0.01 -5.10
CA HIS A 17 -7.98 -1.13 -6.00
C HIS A 17 -8.04 -2.50 -5.30
N MET A 18 -8.46 -2.56 -4.03
CA MET A 18 -8.49 -3.79 -3.24
C MET A 18 -9.18 -4.97 -3.94
N SER A 19 -10.28 -4.71 -4.66
CA SER A 19 -11.02 -5.73 -5.43
C SER A 19 -10.25 -6.28 -6.63
N GLN A 20 -9.24 -5.57 -7.13
CA GLN A 20 -8.41 -5.94 -8.28
C GLN A 20 -7.08 -6.59 -7.87
N LEU A 21 -6.70 -6.51 -6.59
CA LEU A 21 -5.45 -7.07 -6.08
C LEU A 21 -5.57 -8.55 -5.69
N HIS A 22 -6.77 -9.14 -5.79
CA HIS A 22 -7.02 -10.58 -5.56
C HIS A 22 -6.44 -11.09 -4.22
N MET A 23 -6.56 -10.28 -3.16
CA MET A 23 -6.09 -10.66 -1.83
C MET A 23 -6.94 -11.79 -1.24
N ASN A 24 -6.29 -12.83 -0.69
CA ASN A 24 -6.98 -13.94 0.00
C ASN A 24 -7.61 -13.52 1.33
N CYS A 25 -7.08 -12.47 1.96
CA CYS A 25 -7.61 -11.89 3.19
C CYS A 25 -7.48 -10.36 3.14
N THR A 26 -8.49 -9.65 3.63
CA THR A 26 -8.53 -8.17 3.66
C THR A 26 -8.65 -7.61 5.07
N CYS A 27 -8.27 -8.40 6.08
CA CYS A 27 -8.18 -7.95 7.47
C CYS A 27 -7.19 -6.78 7.61
N ARG A 28 -7.26 -6.09 8.76
CA ARG A 28 -6.38 -4.95 9.03
C ARG A 28 -4.89 -5.35 9.00
N VAL A 29 -4.56 -6.55 9.47
CA VAL A 29 -3.18 -7.06 9.51
C VAL A 29 -2.64 -7.27 8.09
N CYS A 30 -3.32 -8.04 7.23
CA CYS A 30 -2.89 -8.27 5.86
C CYS A 30 -2.78 -6.96 5.05
N LYS A 31 -3.70 -6.01 5.25
CA LYS A 31 -3.59 -4.68 4.60
C LYS A 31 -2.33 -3.94 5.02
N ASN A 32 -2.00 -3.97 6.31
CA ASN A 32 -0.78 -3.36 6.82
C ASN A 32 0.48 -4.08 6.31
N ASP A 33 0.47 -5.41 6.24
CA ASP A 33 1.59 -6.20 5.71
C ASP A 33 1.86 -5.88 4.23
N VAL A 34 0.80 -5.74 3.42
CA VAL A 34 0.92 -5.29 2.02
C VAL A 34 1.51 -3.89 1.93
N LEU A 35 1.02 -2.95 2.74
CA LEU A 35 1.56 -1.59 2.77
C LEU A 35 3.02 -1.55 3.22
N ALA A 36 3.39 -2.34 4.22
CA ALA A 36 4.76 -2.42 4.73
C ALA A 36 5.73 -2.92 3.65
N LEU A 37 5.40 -4.04 2.98
CA LEU A 37 6.20 -4.56 1.86
C LEU A 37 6.28 -3.55 0.70
N SER A 38 5.18 -2.87 0.39
CA SER A 38 5.13 -1.88 -0.69
C SER A 38 6.01 -0.65 -0.38
N LEU A 39 5.94 -0.15 0.85
CA LEU A 39 6.72 1.02 1.30
C LEU A 39 8.22 0.73 1.35
N ASN A 40 8.62 -0.50 1.66
CA ASN A 40 10.03 -0.92 1.64
C ASN A 40 10.61 -0.96 0.21
N ARG A 41 9.76 -1.02 -0.82
CA ARG A 41 10.16 -1.06 -2.24
C ARG A 41 10.00 0.28 -2.95
N ALA A 42 9.14 1.16 -2.44
CA ALA A 42 8.94 2.49 -3.00
C ALA A 42 10.01 3.47 -2.50
N GLU A 43 10.51 4.34 -3.39
CA GLU A 43 11.39 5.43 -3.00
C GLU A 43 10.66 6.37 -2.01
N PRO A 44 11.18 6.57 -0.79
CA PRO A 44 10.49 7.36 0.23
C PRO A 44 10.49 8.84 -0.13
N ALA A 45 9.38 9.52 0.15
CA ALA A 45 9.23 10.95 -0.11
C ALA A 45 8.63 11.65 1.12
N TYR A 46 9.50 12.08 2.03
CA TYR A 46 9.09 12.73 3.27
C TYR A 46 8.76 14.20 3.08
N VAL A 47 7.68 14.64 3.71
CA VAL A 47 7.23 16.03 3.69
C VAL A 47 6.95 16.53 5.10
N THR A 48 7.17 17.83 5.32
CA THR A 48 6.98 18.50 6.61
C THR A 48 5.70 19.35 6.68
N ASP A 49 4.99 19.47 5.56
CA ASP A 49 3.78 20.27 5.38
C ASP A 49 2.69 19.43 4.70
N LYS A 50 1.47 19.46 5.24
CA LYS A 50 0.30 18.79 4.67
C LYS A 50 -0.01 19.25 3.25
N LYS A 51 0.27 20.51 2.89
CA LYS A 51 0.09 21.00 1.51
C LYS A 51 0.97 20.26 0.52
N LYS A 52 2.18 19.84 0.94
CA LYS A 52 3.11 19.04 0.12
C LYS A 52 2.60 17.61 -0.14
N VAL A 53 1.75 17.08 0.73
CA VAL A 53 1.04 15.80 0.46
C VAL A 53 0.10 15.95 -0.74
N ALA A 54 -0.62 17.06 -0.85
CA ALA A 54 -1.54 17.27 -1.98
C ALA A 54 -0.79 17.34 -3.33
N TYR A 55 0.38 17.99 -3.35
CA TYR A 55 1.25 17.98 -4.54
C TYR A 55 1.76 16.57 -4.87
N ALA A 56 2.18 15.79 -3.86
CA ALA A 56 2.61 14.40 -4.07
C ALA A 56 1.46 13.51 -4.62
N LYS A 57 0.22 13.73 -4.17
CA LYS A 57 -0.96 13.06 -4.73
C LYS A 57 -1.20 13.45 -6.19
N ALA A 58 -1.09 14.74 -6.51
CA ALA A 58 -1.25 15.24 -7.88
C ALA A 58 -0.20 14.67 -8.84
N GLU A 59 1.05 14.51 -8.39
CA GLU A 59 2.10 13.84 -9.16
C GLU A 59 1.77 12.38 -9.50
N ILE A 60 0.92 11.72 -8.72
CA ILE A 60 0.53 10.31 -8.93
C ILE A 60 -0.74 10.22 -9.80
N VAL A 61 -1.40 11.35 -10.07
CA VAL A 61 -2.38 11.45 -11.16
C VAL A 61 -1.71 11.30 -12.52
N ASP A 62 -0.40 11.56 -12.61
CA ASP A 62 0.40 11.13 -13.75
C ASP A 62 0.33 9.60 -13.87
N LYS A 63 -0.34 9.15 -14.95
CA LYS A 63 -0.72 7.75 -15.18
C LYS A 63 0.46 6.80 -15.10
N GLN A 64 1.67 7.25 -15.46
CA GLN A 64 2.86 6.39 -15.47
C GLN A 64 3.36 6.06 -14.05
N LYS A 65 3.40 7.06 -13.15
CA LYS A 65 3.84 6.86 -11.75
C LYS A 65 2.81 6.06 -10.95
N ASN A 66 1.53 6.18 -11.30
CA ASN A 66 0.45 5.40 -10.68
C ASN A 66 0.60 3.90 -10.97
N THR A 67 0.88 3.54 -12.22
CA THR A 67 1.05 2.14 -12.64
C THR A 67 2.17 1.45 -11.88
N ALA A 68 3.31 2.11 -11.67
CA ALA A 68 4.44 1.52 -10.94
C ALA A 68 4.08 1.19 -9.47
N LEU A 69 3.41 2.09 -8.76
CA LEU A 69 2.98 1.85 -7.38
C LEU A 69 1.91 0.74 -7.29
N LEU A 70 1.02 0.67 -8.29
CA LEU A 70 0.02 -0.40 -8.37
C LEU A 70 0.66 -1.78 -8.60
N VAL A 71 1.70 -1.87 -9.43
CA VAL A 71 2.47 -3.12 -9.61
C VAL A 71 3.10 -3.55 -8.29
N ILE A 72 3.75 -2.62 -7.57
CA ILE A 72 4.34 -2.90 -6.24
C ILE A 72 3.27 -3.40 -5.25
N LEU A 73 2.07 -2.79 -5.25
CA LEU A 73 0.96 -3.23 -4.43
C LEU A 73 0.48 -4.64 -4.79
N ALA A 74 0.35 -4.94 -6.08
CA ALA A 74 -0.08 -6.25 -6.57
C ALA A 74 0.92 -7.36 -6.19
N GLU A 75 2.22 -7.11 -6.37
CA GLU A 75 3.27 -8.05 -5.96
C GLU A 75 3.28 -8.28 -4.44
N SER A 76 3.11 -7.21 -3.66
CA SER A 76 3.03 -7.30 -2.20
C SER A 76 1.77 -8.05 -1.74
N ALA A 77 0.63 -7.80 -2.38
CA ALA A 77 -0.63 -8.50 -2.14
C ALA A 77 -0.52 -9.99 -2.43
N ALA A 78 0.14 -10.38 -3.51
CA ALA A 78 0.39 -11.78 -3.85
C ALA A 78 1.22 -12.48 -2.77
N ILE A 79 2.31 -11.84 -2.30
CA ILE A 79 3.18 -12.39 -1.24
C ILE A 79 2.40 -12.62 0.06
N VAL A 80 1.65 -11.61 0.52
CA VAL A 80 0.86 -11.71 1.76
C VAL A 80 -0.28 -12.72 1.63
N SER A 81 -0.86 -12.87 0.44
CA SER A 81 -1.94 -13.85 0.20
C SER A 81 -1.44 -15.29 0.23
N VAL A 82 -0.21 -15.53 -0.23
CA VAL A 82 0.44 -16.85 -0.19
C VAL A 82 0.96 -17.18 1.22
N ASN A 83 1.52 -16.20 1.91
CA ASN A 83 2.06 -16.37 3.26
C ASN A 83 1.58 -15.27 4.22
N PRO A 84 0.33 -15.36 4.70
CA PRO A 84 -0.18 -14.40 5.67
C PRO A 84 0.56 -14.53 7.01
N SER A 85 0.67 -13.42 7.73
CA SER A 85 1.27 -13.38 9.06
C SER A 85 0.44 -14.17 10.08
N GLU A 86 1.06 -14.51 11.21
CA GLU A 86 0.42 -15.28 12.29
C GLU A 86 -0.84 -14.59 12.85
N PHE A 87 -0.85 -13.26 12.87
CA PHE A 87 -1.97 -12.43 13.34
C PHE A 87 -3.05 -12.18 12.27
N CYS A 88 -3.03 -12.94 11.17
CA CYS A 88 -4.08 -12.87 10.17
C CYS A 88 -5.35 -13.60 10.68
N GLU A 89 -6.52 -12.96 10.55
CA GLU A 89 -7.82 -13.53 10.95
C GLU A 89 -8.10 -14.91 10.33
N THR A 90 -7.54 -15.23 9.14
CA THR A 90 -7.72 -16.56 8.52
C THR A 90 -6.80 -17.64 9.08
N ARG A 91 -5.76 -17.28 9.84
CA ARG A 91 -4.83 -18.19 10.53
C ARG A 91 -5.05 -18.26 12.03
N GLU A 92 -5.59 -17.22 12.66
CA GLU A 92 -5.89 -17.18 14.10
C GLU A 92 -6.93 -18.23 14.57
N GLY A 93 -7.54 -18.99 13.65
CA GLY A 93 -8.45 -20.10 13.93
C GLY A 93 -8.04 -21.47 13.38
N ALA A 94 -6.77 -21.67 13.00
CA ALA A 94 -6.24 -22.96 12.51
C ALA A 94 -5.49 -23.75 13.59
#